data_AF-A0A8K0EFG0-F1
#
_entry.id   AF-A0A8K0EFG0-F1
#
_cell.length_a   1.000
_cell.length_b   1.000
_cell.length_c   1.000
_cell.angle_alpha   90.00
_cell.angle_beta   90.00
_cell.angle_gamma   90.00
#
_symmetry.space_group_name_H-M   'P 1'
#
loop_
_entity.id
_entity.type
_entity.pdbx_description
1 polymer ?
#
loop_
_entity_poly.entity_id
_entity_poly.type
_entity_poly.pdbx_seq_one_letter_code
_entity_poly.pdbx_strand_id
1 'polypeptide(L)'
;MDTMSNITSETTTTQPSTSKAAMQAQDQLEVSMDPPQIYVERTLALIKPDAIDKAEEIEDIILRSGFTILQKRKVHLTPEQASDFYAEHYGKMFFPSLVGYMSSGPIMAMVLARDKCIGYWRDLIGPTNTYKARETHPDSLRAIYGTDDQRNAVHGSDSYSSSEREVRFMFPDSVIEPIPAGQAARDYLARHVNPTLLGGLTELCKQKPEDPVTWLANWMIENNPNKPKIRQPIIQEPE
;
A
#
# COMPACT_ATOMS: atom_id res chain seq x y z
N MET A 1 83.18 -12.03 -2.60
CA MET A 1 83.80 -10.80 -3.14
C MET A 1 82.63 -9.88 -3.48
N ASP A 2 82.23 -8.88 -2.70
CA ASP A 2 82.89 -8.17 -1.62
C ASP A 2 81.88 -7.63 -0.61
N THR A 3 82.32 -7.64 0.64
CA THR A 3 81.83 -6.91 1.80
C THR A 3 82.06 -5.40 1.67
N MET A 4 81.21 -4.57 2.27
CA MET A 4 81.50 -3.36 3.09
C MET A 4 80.17 -2.62 3.32
N SER A 5 79.61 -2.48 4.52
CA SER A 5 80.04 -1.76 5.74
C SER A 5 79.10 -0.57 5.97
N ASN A 6 78.50 -0.56 7.16
CA ASN A 6 77.72 0.52 7.78
C ASN A 6 78.40 1.89 7.72
N ILE A 7 77.61 2.97 7.78
CA ILE A 7 77.80 4.10 8.71
C ILE A 7 76.44 4.80 8.96
N THR A 8 76.24 5.06 10.25
CA THR A 8 75.16 5.72 10.98
C THR A 8 75.16 7.25 10.84
N SER A 9 73.98 7.87 10.98
CA SER A 9 73.84 9.16 11.67
C SER A 9 72.43 9.33 12.26
N GLU A 10 72.38 9.43 13.58
CA GLU A 10 71.22 9.79 14.40
C GLU A 10 70.84 11.27 14.20
N THR A 11 69.53 11.57 14.22
CA THR A 11 69.01 12.80 14.84
C THR A 11 67.60 12.56 15.38
N THR A 12 67.51 12.60 16.70
CA THR A 12 66.35 12.68 17.59
C THR A 12 65.32 13.73 17.14
N THR A 13 64.02 13.43 17.21
CA THR A 13 62.95 14.41 17.58
C THR A 13 61.62 13.66 17.85
N THR A 14 61.29 13.60 19.15
CA THR A 14 59.95 13.55 19.79
C THR A 14 58.80 12.78 19.16
N GLN A 15 58.33 11.76 19.88
CA GLN A 15 56.94 11.29 19.84
C GLN A 15 55.98 12.40 20.30
N PRO A 16 54.84 12.62 19.62
CA PRO A 16 53.67 13.18 20.26
C PRO A 16 52.82 12.05 20.83
N SER A 17 52.69 12.06 22.15
CA SER A 17 51.65 11.35 22.90
C SER A 17 50.26 11.83 22.45
N THR A 18 49.56 11.06 21.64
CA THR A 18 48.12 11.27 21.41
C THR A 18 47.32 10.37 22.32
N SER A 19 46.95 10.96 23.46
CA SER A 19 45.80 10.72 24.31
C SER A 19 44.76 9.69 23.81
N LYS A 20 44.35 8.80 24.73
CA LYS A 20 43.18 7.90 24.67
C LYS A 20 41.87 8.57 24.19
N ALA A 21 41.80 9.89 24.14
CA ALA A 21 40.65 10.63 23.60
C ALA A 21 40.48 10.47 22.07
N ALA A 22 41.54 10.15 21.31
CA ALA A 22 41.41 9.92 19.87
C ALA A 22 40.81 8.54 19.53
N MET A 23 40.83 7.59 20.46
CA MET A 23 40.34 6.22 20.26
C MET A 23 38.84 6.04 20.59
N GLN A 24 38.19 7.09 21.12
CA GLN A 24 36.75 7.10 21.42
C GLN A 24 35.90 7.92 20.44
N ALA A 25 36.52 8.56 19.44
CA ALA A 25 35.82 9.39 18.46
C ALA A 25 35.58 8.69 17.11
N GLN A 26 35.95 7.42 16.96
CA GLN A 26 35.77 6.65 15.72
C GLN A 26 34.61 5.64 15.77
N ASP A 27 33.87 5.58 16.88
CA ASP A 27 32.75 4.64 17.08
C ASP A 27 31.37 5.27 16.81
N GLN A 28 31.32 6.38 16.07
CA GLN A 28 30.08 7.03 15.67
C GLN A 28 30.16 7.44 14.21
N LEU A 29 29.58 6.60 13.33
CA LEU A 29 29.07 6.86 11.97
C LEU A 29 29.23 5.65 11.03
N GLU A 30 29.02 4.43 11.51
CA GLU A 30 28.39 3.42 10.64
C GLU A 30 26.88 3.58 10.79
N VAL A 31 26.33 4.56 10.07
CA VAL A 31 24.91 4.49 9.71
C VAL A 31 24.81 3.27 8.80
N SER A 32 24.37 2.14 9.35
CA SER A 32 23.99 0.98 8.56
C SER A 32 22.87 1.43 7.63
N MET A 33 23.22 1.90 6.44
CA MET A 33 22.23 2.15 5.41
C MET A 33 21.68 0.78 5.04
N ASP A 34 20.46 0.50 5.47
CA ASP A 34 19.70 -0.65 4.99
C ASP A 34 19.83 -0.70 3.45
N PRO A 35 20.00 -1.89 2.86
CA PRO A 35 20.14 -2.01 1.42
C PRO A 35 19.00 -1.24 0.73
N PRO A 36 19.27 -0.56 -0.40
CA PRO A 36 18.27 0.26 -1.06
C PRO A 36 17.04 -0.60 -1.36
N GLN A 37 15.94 -0.34 -0.65
CA GLN A 37 14.68 -0.98 -0.97
C GLN A 37 14.22 -0.41 -2.32
N ILE A 38 14.28 -1.24 -3.36
CA ILE A 38 13.76 -0.90 -4.68
C ILE A 38 12.23 -0.95 -4.57
N TYR A 39 11.63 0.22 -4.33
CA TYR A 39 10.19 0.35 -4.26
C TYR A 39 9.60 0.46 -5.67
N VAL A 40 8.75 -0.49 -6.04
CA VAL A 40 7.98 -0.42 -7.27
C VAL A 40 6.59 0.12 -6.93
N GLU A 41 6.26 1.29 -7.46
CA GLU A 41 4.97 1.93 -7.23
C GLU A 41 3.82 1.06 -7.76
N ARG A 42 2.71 1.06 -7.02
CA ARG A 42 1.51 0.29 -7.33
C ARG A 42 0.31 1.22 -7.47
N THR A 43 -0.61 0.88 -8.38
CA THR A 43 -1.87 1.60 -8.56
C THR A 43 -3.04 0.64 -8.69
N LEU A 44 -4.23 1.08 -8.24
CA LEU A 44 -5.47 0.44 -8.64
C LEU A 44 -5.80 0.86 -10.08
N ALA A 45 -6.16 -0.12 -10.89
CA ALA A 45 -6.82 0.06 -12.18
C ALA A 45 -8.17 -0.65 -12.16
N LEU A 46 -9.22 0.03 -12.61
CA LEU A 46 -10.52 -0.61 -12.85
C LEU A 46 -10.90 -0.49 -14.32
N ILE A 47 -11.46 -1.57 -14.87
CA ILE A 47 -12.28 -1.54 -16.08
C ILE A 47 -13.74 -1.53 -15.64
N LYS A 48 -14.45 -0.48 -16.02
CA LYS A 48 -15.81 -0.17 -15.63
C LYS A 48 -16.84 -1.01 -16.41
N PRO A 49 -18.13 -1.02 -16.01
CA PRO A 49 -19.12 -1.92 -16.61
C PRO A 49 -19.35 -1.71 -18.12
N ASP A 50 -19.17 -0.51 -18.64
CA ASP A 50 -19.29 -0.15 -20.06
C ASP A 50 -18.19 -0.74 -20.95
N ALA A 51 -17.03 -1.06 -20.39
CA ALA A 51 -15.88 -1.58 -21.12
C ALA A 51 -15.54 -3.03 -20.75
N ILE A 52 -16.40 -3.71 -19.97
CA ILE A 52 -16.11 -5.06 -19.49
C ILE A 52 -15.99 -6.09 -20.62
N ASP A 53 -16.74 -5.90 -21.71
CA ASP A 53 -16.67 -6.76 -22.91
C ASP A 53 -15.36 -6.56 -23.69
N LYS A 54 -14.61 -5.52 -23.37
CA LYS A 54 -13.28 -5.19 -23.92
C LYS A 54 -12.15 -5.44 -22.93
N ALA A 55 -12.42 -6.13 -21.82
CA ALA A 55 -11.46 -6.30 -20.75
C ALA A 55 -10.16 -6.99 -21.18
N GLU A 56 -10.24 -8.02 -22.02
CA GLU A 56 -9.06 -8.74 -22.53
C GLU A 56 -8.18 -7.83 -23.41
N GLU A 57 -8.81 -7.05 -24.29
CA GLU A 57 -8.12 -6.11 -25.17
C GLU A 57 -7.41 -5.00 -24.38
N ILE A 58 -8.08 -4.46 -23.35
CA ILE A 58 -7.50 -3.45 -22.45
C ILE A 58 -6.38 -4.06 -21.61
N GLU A 59 -6.52 -5.30 -21.14
CA GLU A 59 -5.46 -6.03 -20.41
C GLU A 59 -4.21 -6.18 -21.28
N ASP A 60 -4.37 -6.56 -22.55
CA ASP A 60 -3.26 -6.66 -23.49
C ASP A 60 -2.58 -5.31 -23.76
N ILE A 61 -3.32 -4.21 -23.79
CA ILE A 61 -2.74 -2.86 -23.91
C ILE A 61 -1.93 -2.51 -22.65
N ILE A 62 -2.45 -2.82 -21.45
CA ILE A 62 -1.75 -2.61 -20.18
C ILE A 62 -0.42 -3.36 -20.15
N LEU A 63 -0.43 -4.65 -20.51
CA LEU A 63 0.78 -5.47 -20.53
C LEU A 63 1.81 -4.95 -21.56
N ARG A 64 1.37 -4.64 -22.78
CA ARG A 64 2.25 -4.06 -23.82
C ARG A 64 2.80 -2.69 -23.45
N SER A 65 2.09 -1.95 -22.60
CA SER A 65 2.54 -0.66 -22.08
C SER A 65 3.61 -0.79 -20.99
N GLY A 66 3.99 -2.01 -20.59
CA GLY A 66 5.07 -2.26 -19.63
C GLY A 66 4.64 -2.32 -18.17
N PHE A 67 3.34 -2.49 -17.91
CA PHE A 67 2.85 -2.76 -16.55
C PHE A 67 2.93 -4.24 -16.21
N THR A 68 3.14 -4.54 -14.94
CA THR A 68 2.91 -5.88 -14.38
C THR A 68 1.58 -5.90 -13.65
N ILE A 69 0.74 -6.90 -13.92
CA ILE A 69 -0.50 -7.13 -13.18
C ILE A 69 -0.19 -8.05 -12.01
N LEU A 70 -0.18 -7.51 -10.79
CA LEU A 70 0.12 -8.28 -9.58
C LEU A 70 -1.07 -9.11 -9.11
N GLN A 71 -2.27 -8.54 -9.21
CA GLN A 71 -3.53 -9.17 -8.82
C GLN A 71 -4.63 -8.69 -9.77
N LYS A 72 -5.60 -9.57 -10.06
CA LYS A 72 -6.80 -9.22 -10.81
C LYS A 72 -8.01 -9.98 -10.29
N ARG A 73 -9.19 -9.35 -10.30
CA ARG A 73 -10.46 -10.00 -9.97
C ARG A 73 -11.63 -9.31 -10.66
N LYS A 74 -12.61 -10.11 -11.10
CA LYS A 74 -13.91 -9.62 -11.55
C LYS A 74 -14.84 -9.49 -10.36
N VAL A 75 -15.46 -8.34 -10.17
CA VAL A 75 -16.32 -8.03 -9.01
C VAL A 75 -17.58 -7.34 -9.49
N HIS A 76 -18.70 -7.59 -8.83
CA HIS A 76 -19.91 -6.78 -8.98
C HIS A 76 -20.16 -6.09 -7.65
N LEU A 77 -19.95 -4.76 -7.59
CA LEU A 77 -20.14 -3.98 -6.38
C LEU A 77 -21.63 -3.79 -6.10
N THR A 78 -22.02 -3.92 -4.83
CA THR A 78 -23.34 -3.42 -4.40
C THR A 78 -23.35 -1.88 -4.41
N PRO A 79 -24.52 -1.22 -4.44
CA PRO A 79 -24.61 0.23 -4.31
C PRO A 79 -23.90 0.77 -3.05
N GLU A 80 -23.97 0.05 -1.94
CA GLU A 80 -23.31 0.40 -0.68
C GLU A 80 -21.79 0.35 -0.84
N GLN A 81 -21.26 -0.73 -1.41
CA GLN A 81 -19.82 -0.87 -1.67
C GLN A 81 -19.31 0.19 -2.67
N ALA A 82 -20.09 0.51 -3.71
CA ALA A 82 -19.75 1.57 -4.65
C ALA A 82 -19.77 2.95 -3.99
N SER A 83 -20.75 3.20 -3.11
CA SER A 83 -20.81 4.43 -2.30
C SER A 83 -19.60 4.58 -1.39
N ASP A 84 -19.21 3.50 -0.70
CA ASP A 84 -18.04 3.49 0.19
C ASP A 84 -16.73 3.72 -0.59
N PHE A 85 -16.60 3.09 -1.77
CA PHE A 85 -15.42 3.28 -2.62
C PHE A 85 -15.30 4.73 -3.13
N TYR A 86 -16.40 5.38 -3.48
CA TYR A 86 -16.43 6.76 -3.96
C TYR A 86 -16.77 7.79 -2.87
N ALA A 87 -16.58 7.49 -1.59
CA ALA A 87 -17.00 8.34 -0.47
C ALA A 87 -16.45 9.78 -0.53
N GLU A 88 -15.29 10.00 -1.14
CA GLU A 88 -14.71 11.35 -1.37
C GLU A 88 -15.54 12.23 -2.32
N HIS A 89 -16.51 11.66 -3.00
CA HIS A 89 -17.45 12.36 -3.88
C HIS A 89 -18.82 12.55 -3.24
N TYR A 90 -19.00 12.13 -1.98
CA TYR A 90 -20.25 12.33 -1.26
C TYR A 90 -20.66 13.81 -1.25
N GLY A 91 -21.95 14.06 -1.47
CA GLY A 91 -22.52 15.40 -1.57
C GLY A 91 -22.39 16.08 -2.94
N LYS A 92 -21.63 15.51 -3.90
CA LYS A 92 -21.59 16.02 -5.28
C LYS A 92 -22.86 15.59 -6.04
N MET A 93 -23.37 16.47 -6.91
CA MET A 93 -24.61 16.21 -7.66
C MET A 93 -24.57 14.92 -8.51
N PHE A 94 -23.39 14.55 -9.04
CA PHE A 94 -23.23 13.34 -9.85
C PHE A 94 -23.07 12.05 -9.03
N PHE A 95 -22.90 12.13 -7.71
CA PHE A 95 -22.55 10.99 -6.86
C PHE A 95 -23.59 9.85 -6.89
N PRO A 96 -24.91 10.10 -6.77
CA PRO A 96 -25.90 9.03 -6.84
C PRO A 96 -25.89 8.30 -8.18
N SER A 97 -25.70 9.04 -9.28
CA SER A 97 -25.56 8.44 -10.61
C SER A 97 -24.30 7.58 -10.69
N LEU A 98 -23.16 8.09 -10.20
CA LEU A 98 -21.89 7.36 -10.19
C LEU A 98 -22.01 6.03 -9.45
N VAL A 99 -22.60 6.04 -8.27
CA VAL A 99 -22.86 4.84 -7.46
C VAL A 99 -23.73 3.85 -8.24
N GLY A 100 -24.88 4.30 -8.73
CA GLY A 100 -25.82 3.44 -9.46
C GLY A 100 -25.18 2.78 -10.67
N TYR A 101 -24.40 3.54 -11.46
CA TYR A 101 -23.66 3.01 -12.60
C TYR A 101 -22.56 2.03 -12.21
N MET A 102 -21.74 2.34 -11.21
CA MET A 102 -20.65 1.44 -10.80
C MET A 102 -21.18 0.14 -10.18
N SER A 103 -22.41 0.14 -9.67
CA SER A 103 -23.14 -1.06 -9.22
C SER A 103 -24.00 -1.73 -10.29
N SER A 104 -24.08 -1.19 -11.52
CA SER A 104 -25.02 -1.70 -12.53
C SER A 104 -24.57 -3.00 -13.20
N GLY A 105 -23.31 -3.40 -13.01
CA GLY A 105 -22.75 -4.59 -13.62
C GLY A 105 -21.35 -4.92 -13.11
N PRO A 106 -20.72 -5.97 -13.64
CA PRO A 106 -19.39 -6.38 -13.23
C PRO A 106 -18.31 -5.40 -13.70
N ILE A 107 -17.27 -5.26 -12.87
CA ILE A 107 -16.04 -4.53 -13.15
C ILE A 107 -14.85 -5.51 -13.10
N MET A 108 -13.74 -5.15 -13.76
CA MET A 108 -12.45 -5.81 -13.56
C MET A 108 -11.58 -4.91 -12.70
N ALA A 109 -11.16 -5.38 -11.53
CA ALA A 109 -10.19 -4.69 -10.68
C ALA A 109 -8.81 -5.32 -10.83
N MET A 110 -7.77 -4.49 -10.92
CA MET A 110 -6.38 -4.91 -11.07
C MET A 110 -5.46 -4.07 -10.19
N VAL A 111 -4.43 -4.71 -9.63
CA VAL A 111 -3.28 -4.02 -9.02
C VAL A 111 -2.15 -4.02 -10.03
N LEU A 112 -1.78 -2.83 -10.52
CA LEU A 112 -0.70 -2.67 -11.48
C LEU A 112 0.58 -2.25 -10.76
N ALA A 113 1.73 -2.70 -11.25
CA ALA A 113 3.05 -2.32 -10.77
C ALA A 113 3.96 -1.87 -11.91
N ARG A 114 4.69 -0.76 -11.67
CA ARG A 114 5.69 -0.17 -12.58
C ARG A 114 6.50 0.90 -11.84
N ASP A 115 7.67 1.28 -12.36
CA ASP A 115 8.25 2.59 -12.03
C ASP A 115 7.26 3.71 -12.38
N LYS A 116 7.03 4.64 -11.45
CA LYS A 116 6.04 5.75 -11.57
C LYS A 116 4.66 5.28 -12.05
N CYS A 117 4.22 4.13 -11.56
CA CYS A 117 3.00 3.43 -11.96
C CYS A 117 1.75 4.32 -12.02
N ILE A 118 1.53 5.18 -11.02
CA ILE A 118 0.34 6.03 -10.96
C ILE A 118 0.38 7.04 -12.12
N GLY A 119 1.52 7.70 -12.33
CA GLY A 119 1.70 8.65 -13.43
C GLY A 119 1.49 8.00 -14.79
N TYR A 120 2.19 6.88 -15.05
CA TYR A 120 2.06 6.17 -16.32
C TYR A 120 0.65 5.63 -16.56
N TRP A 121 -0.05 5.17 -15.51
CA TRP A 121 -1.43 4.70 -15.67
C TRP A 121 -2.36 5.85 -16.04
N ARG A 122 -2.19 7.01 -15.39
CA ARG A 122 -2.95 8.22 -15.70
C ARG A 122 -2.71 8.71 -17.13
N ASP A 123 -1.46 8.64 -17.60
CA ASP A 123 -1.11 9.01 -18.97
C ASP A 123 -1.75 8.04 -19.98
N LEU A 124 -1.69 6.72 -19.70
CA LEU A 124 -2.29 5.69 -20.57
C LEU A 124 -3.82 5.81 -20.68
N ILE A 125 -4.51 6.12 -19.57
CA ILE A 125 -5.97 6.29 -19.59
C ILE A 125 -6.39 7.65 -20.15
N GLY A 126 -5.58 8.69 -19.99
CA GLY A 126 -5.85 10.05 -20.47
C GLY A 126 -6.87 10.82 -19.63
N PRO A 127 -7.31 12.01 -20.10
CA PRO A 127 -8.23 12.90 -19.36
C PRO A 127 -9.55 12.24 -18.99
N THR A 128 -10.12 12.59 -17.82
CA THR A 128 -11.39 12.01 -17.32
C THR A 128 -12.57 12.23 -18.26
N ASN A 129 -12.65 13.39 -18.90
CA ASN A 129 -13.69 13.70 -19.89
C ASN A 129 -13.31 13.05 -21.23
N THR A 130 -14.17 12.15 -21.71
CA THR A 130 -13.95 11.35 -22.92
C THR A 130 -13.75 12.21 -24.17
N TYR A 131 -14.50 13.29 -24.32
CA TYR A 131 -14.39 14.18 -25.49
C TYR A 131 -13.03 14.89 -25.51
N LYS A 132 -12.62 15.43 -24.35
CA LYS A 132 -11.29 16.01 -24.18
C LYS A 132 -10.18 14.98 -24.42
N ALA A 133 -10.38 13.73 -23.98
CA ALA A 133 -9.43 12.64 -24.25
C ALA A 133 -9.28 12.42 -25.76
N ARG A 134 -10.38 12.33 -26.52
CA ARG A 134 -10.33 12.18 -27.98
C ARG A 134 -9.62 13.33 -28.68
N GLU A 135 -9.79 14.56 -28.20
CA GLU A 135 -9.14 15.73 -28.78
C GLU A 135 -7.64 15.82 -28.48
N THR A 136 -7.24 15.47 -27.25
CA THR A 136 -5.87 15.75 -26.77
C THR A 136 -4.97 14.52 -26.67
N HIS A 137 -5.55 13.34 -26.49
CA HIS A 137 -4.89 12.06 -26.29
C HIS A 137 -5.67 10.96 -27.04
N PRO A 138 -5.76 11.01 -28.38
CA PRO A 138 -6.66 10.14 -29.16
C PRO A 138 -6.37 8.64 -28.98
N ASP A 139 -5.14 8.28 -28.60
CA ASP A 139 -4.71 6.90 -28.36
C ASP A 139 -4.96 6.44 -26.91
N SER A 140 -5.52 7.27 -26.04
CA SER A 140 -5.77 6.92 -24.64
C SER A 140 -6.95 5.97 -24.48
N LEU A 141 -6.96 5.16 -23.42
CA LEU A 141 -8.06 4.21 -23.18
C LEU A 141 -9.43 4.90 -23.06
N ARG A 142 -9.48 6.09 -22.45
CA ARG A 142 -10.72 6.88 -22.37
C ARG A 142 -11.17 7.41 -23.73
N ALA A 143 -10.24 7.77 -24.62
CA ALA A 143 -10.59 8.22 -25.96
C ALA A 143 -11.19 7.09 -26.81
N ILE A 144 -10.58 5.90 -26.72
CA ILE A 144 -10.94 4.71 -27.52
C ILE A 144 -12.22 4.04 -27.01
N TYR A 145 -12.32 3.80 -25.70
CA TYR A 145 -13.39 2.98 -25.10
C TYR A 145 -14.45 3.80 -24.36
N GLY A 146 -14.16 5.05 -23.98
CA GLY A 146 -15.12 5.91 -23.30
C GLY A 146 -16.23 6.39 -24.23
N THR A 147 -17.40 6.67 -23.66
CA THR A 147 -18.57 7.22 -24.36
C THR A 147 -18.96 8.61 -23.84
N ASP A 148 -18.90 8.82 -22.53
CA ASP A 148 -19.17 10.09 -21.88
C ASP A 148 -18.29 10.28 -20.62
N ASP A 149 -18.59 11.29 -19.79
CA ASP A 149 -17.79 11.62 -18.61
C ASP A 149 -17.90 10.60 -17.47
N GLN A 150 -19.04 9.92 -17.37
CA GLN A 150 -19.29 8.90 -16.36
C GLN A 150 -18.85 7.52 -16.86
N ARG A 151 -19.22 7.22 -18.11
CA ARG A 151 -18.89 6.01 -18.88
C ARG A 151 -17.63 6.25 -19.70
N ASN A 152 -16.52 6.42 -18.99
CA ASN A 152 -15.20 6.61 -19.57
C ASN A 152 -14.33 5.34 -19.50
N ALA A 153 -14.94 4.15 -19.48
CA ALA A 153 -14.30 2.83 -19.51
C ALA A 153 -13.38 2.44 -18.33
N VAL A 154 -12.58 3.34 -17.78
CA VAL A 154 -11.51 3.01 -16.83
C VAL A 154 -11.35 4.01 -15.68
N HIS A 155 -10.97 3.49 -14.51
CA HIS A 155 -10.58 4.27 -13.32
C HIS A 155 -9.10 4.08 -13.00
N GLY A 156 -8.49 5.14 -12.47
CA GLY A 156 -7.13 5.12 -11.96
C GLY A 156 -6.99 6.09 -10.82
N SER A 157 -6.26 5.66 -9.79
CA SER A 157 -5.90 6.47 -8.63
C SER A 157 -5.19 7.76 -9.04
N ASP A 158 -5.36 8.84 -8.28
CA ASP A 158 -4.77 10.16 -8.58
C ASP A 158 -3.50 10.47 -7.78
N SER A 159 -3.28 9.72 -6.71
CA SER A 159 -2.20 9.93 -5.76
C SER A 159 -1.81 8.61 -5.10
N TYR A 160 -0.64 8.61 -4.47
CA TYR A 160 -0.15 7.48 -3.70
C TYR A 160 -1.15 7.06 -2.60
N SER A 161 -1.64 8.03 -1.82
CA SER A 161 -2.59 7.77 -0.74
C SER A 161 -3.93 7.26 -1.23
N SER A 162 -4.44 7.76 -2.36
CA SER A 162 -5.67 7.23 -2.97
C SER A 162 -5.43 5.80 -3.46
N SER A 163 -4.29 5.53 -4.10
CA SER A 163 -3.91 4.20 -4.56
C SER A 163 -3.87 3.19 -3.41
N GLU A 164 -3.19 3.50 -2.31
CA GLU A 164 -3.12 2.60 -1.16
C GLU A 164 -4.52 2.28 -0.59
N ARG A 165 -5.36 3.30 -0.42
CA ARG A 165 -6.72 3.15 0.09
C ARG A 165 -7.57 2.29 -0.86
N GLU A 166 -7.52 2.60 -2.14
CA GLU A 166 -8.29 1.94 -3.19
C GLU A 166 -7.86 0.48 -3.39
N VAL A 167 -6.54 0.20 -3.39
CA VAL A 167 -5.99 -1.16 -3.42
C VAL A 167 -6.41 -1.92 -2.17
N ARG A 168 -6.35 -1.34 -0.98
CA ARG A 168 -6.81 -2.00 0.26
C ARG A 168 -8.30 -2.34 0.19
N PHE A 169 -9.12 -1.43 -0.34
CA PHE A 169 -10.55 -1.66 -0.51
C PHE A 169 -10.84 -2.82 -1.46
N MET A 170 -10.15 -2.85 -2.61
CA MET A 170 -10.35 -3.88 -3.62
C MET A 170 -9.58 -5.18 -3.34
N PHE A 171 -8.55 -5.17 -2.52
CA PHE A 171 -7.71 -6.34 -2.26
C PHE A 171 -7.24 -6.29 -0.81
N PRO A 172 -8.11 -6.60 0.16
CA PRO A 172 -7.85 -6.40 1.59
C PRO A 172 -6.65 -7.21 2.11
N ASP A 173 -6.36 -8.34 1.47
CA ASP A 173 -5.23 -9.21 1.80
C ASP A 173 -3.91 -8.78 1.13
N SER A 174 -3.92 -7.69 0.35
CA SER A 174 -2.71 -7.18 -0.29
C SER A 174 -1.77 -6.55 0.71
N VAL A 175 -0.51 -6.98 0.66
CA VAL A 175 0.59 -6.26 1.31
C VAL A 175 0.86 -4.98 0.52
N ILE A 176 0.56 -3.85 1.14
CA ILE A 176 0.88 -2.53 0.59
C ILE A 176 2.28 -2.18 1.04
N GLU A 177 3.17 -1.98 0.07
CA GLU A 177 4.52 -1.50 0.32
C GLU A 177 4.60 0.02 0.17
N PRO A 178 5.58 0.68 0.82
CA PRO A 178 6.58 0.08 1.70
C PRO A 178 5.97 -0.30 3.05
N ILE A 179 6.42 -1.42 3.61
CA ILE A 179 6.02 -1.80 4.97
C ILE A 179 6.57 -0.72 5.90
N PRO A 180 5.74 -0.09 6.76
CA PRO A 180 6.21 0.95 7.67
C PRO A 180 7.38 0.44 8.52
N ALA A 181 8.46 1.21 8.55
CA ALA A 181 9.65 0.93 9.34
C ALA A 181 9.97 2.10 10.30
N GLY A 182 10.87 1.88 11.25
CA GLY A 182 11.33 2.91 12.17
C GLY A 182 10.19 3.58 12.95
N GLN A 183 10.14 4.91 12.92
CA GLN A 183 9.13 5.68 13.66
C GLN A 183 7.70 5.43 13.15
N ALA A 184 7.51 5.27 11.84
CA ALA A 184 6.19 5.00 11.26
C ALA A 184 5.61 3.67 11.77
N ALA A 185 6.45 2.64 11.91
CA ALA A 185 6.06 1.36 12.50
C ALA A 185 5.67 1.52 13.98
N ARG A 186 6.49 2.24 14.77
CA ARG A 186 6.22 2.49 16.19
C ARG A 186 4.90 3.21 16.40
N ASP A 187 4.65 4.23 15.60
CA ASP A 187 3.43 5.02 15.60
C ASP A 187 2.20 4.16 15.27
N TYR A 188 2.29 3.32 14.25
CA TYR A 188 1.22 2.40 13.87
C TYR A 188 0.90 1.43 15.02
N LEU A 189 1.93 0.79 15.59
CA LEU A 189 1.78 -0.12 16.72
C LEU A 189 1.16 0.59 17.93
N ALA A 190 1.65 1.78 18.28
CA ALA A 190 1.16 2.56 19.40
C ALA A 190 -0.33 2.94 19.27
N ARG A 191 -0.78 3.28 18.06
CA ARG A 191 -2.17 3.68 17.81
C ARG A 191 -3.12 2.49 17.67
N HIS A 192 -2.72 1.44 16.96
CA HIS A 192 -3.66 0.42 16.47
C HIS A 192 -3.51 -0.94 17.13
N VAL A 193 -2.35 -1.27 17.70
CA VAL A 193 -2.06 -2.62 18.22
C VAL A 193 -1.87 -2.61 19.73
N ASN A 194 -1.01 -1.72 20.23
CA ASN A 194 -0.58 -1.67 21.63
C ASN A 194 -1.73 -1.52 22.63
N PRO A 195 -2.79 -0.71 22.39
CA PRO A 195 -3.87 -0.56 23.37
C PRO A 195 -4.58 -1.89 23.67
N THR A 196 -4.93 -2.65 22.63
CA THR A 196 -5.59 -3.96 22.78
C THR A 196 -4.61 -5.02 23.28
N LEU A 197 -3.40 -5.05 22.74
CA LEU A 197 -2.37 -6.02 23.13
C LEU A 197 -2.00 -5.87 24.61
N LEU A 198 -1.84 -4.64 25.10
CA LEU A 198 -1.53 -4.37 26.51
C LEU A 198 -2.67 -4.84 27.42
N GLY A 199 -3.92 -4.61 27.03
CA GLY A 199 -5.10 -5.14 27.74
C GLY A 199 -5.06 -6.68 27.83
N GLY A 200 -4.79 -7.34 26.70
CA GLY A 200 -4.74 -8.81 26.64
C GLY A 200 -3.58 -9.39 27.46
N LEU A 201 -2.39 -8.80 27.38
CA LEU A 201 -1.24 -9.21 28.18
C LEU A 201 -1.49 -9.01 29.68
N THR A 202 -2.20 -7.94 30.05
CA THR A 202 -2.58 -7.68 31.45
C THR A 202 -3.52 -8.77 31.97
N GLU A 203 -4.54 -9.15 31.18
CA GLU A 203 -5.46 -10.22 31.57
C GLU A 203 -4.80 -11.60 31.56
N LEU A 204 -3.90 -11.86 30.61
CA LEU A 204 -3.12 -13.09 30.55
C LEU A 204 -2.30 -13.31 31.83
N CYS A 205 -1.63 -12.25 32.33
CA CYS A 205 -0.87 -12.29 33.58
C CYS A 205 -1.73 -12.56 34.81
N LYS A 206 -3.01 -12.15 34.79
CA LYS A 206 -3.98 -12.41 35.88
C LYS A 206 -4.48 -13.85 35.85
N GLN A 207 -4.85 -14.37 34.69
CA GLN A 207 -5.47 -15.69 34.57
C GLN A 207 -4.46 -16.85 34.58
N LYS A 208 -3.26 -16.64 34.02
CA LYS A 208 -2.20 -17.66 33.90
C LYS A 208 -2.71 -19.01 33.35
N PRO A 209 -3.35 -19.00 32.16
CA PRO A 209 -3.84 -20.22 31.53
C PRO A 209 -2.69 -21.18 31.19
N GLU A 210 -3.02 -22.46 31.04
CA GLU A 210 -2.06 -23.51 30.68
C GLU A 210 -1.43 -23.29 29.29
N ASP A 211 -2.21 -22.74 28.34
CA ASP A 211 -1.74 -22.28 27.02
C ASP A 211 -1.89 -20.76 26.88
N PRO A 212 -0.86 -19.97 27.24
CA PRO A 212 -0.89 -18.51 27.16
C PRO A 212 -1.07 -17.95 25.75
N VAL A 213 -0.56 -18.63 24.73
CA VAL A 213 -0.55 -18.11 23.36
C VAL A 213 -1.93 -18.24 22.75
N THR A 214 -2.52 -19.44 22.81
CA THR A 214 -3.87 -19.69 22.30
C THR A 214 -4.90 -18.87 23.06
N TRP A 215 -4.75 -18.77 24.38
CA TRP A 215 -5.62 -17.94 25.21
C TRP A 215 -5.56 -16.46 24.80
N LEU A 216 -4.35 -15.90 24.64
CA LEU A 216 -4.19 -14.49 24.25
C LEU A 216 -4.75 -14.22 22.86
N ALA A 217 -4.53 -15.14 21.91
CA ALA A 217 -5.08 -15.03 20.56
C ALA A 217 -6.62 -14.97 20.57
N ASN A 218 -7.26 -15.87 21.32
CA ASN A 218 -8.72 -15.88 21.48
C ASN A 218 -9.22 -14.60 22.16
N TRP A 219 -8.55 -14.18 23.25
CA TRP A 219 -8.88 -12.93 23.94
C TRP A 219 -8.79 -11.71 23.02
N MET A 220 -7.75 -11.64 22.17
CA MET A 220 -7.59 -10.54 21.20
C MET A 220 -8.67 -10.55 20.12
N ILE A 221 -9.12 -11.72 19.67
CA ILE A 221 -10.22 -11.85 18.70
C ILE A 221 -11.53 -11.33 19.31
N GLU A 222 -11.83 -11.71 20.56
CA GLU A 222 -13.05 -11.30 21.27
C GLU A 222 -13.06 -9.82 21.67
N ASN A 223 -11.88 -9.23 21.88
CA ASN A 223 -11.71 -7.85 22.30
C ASN A 223 -11.17 -6.94 21.19
N ASN A 224 -11.32 -7.35 19.93
CA ASN A 224 -10.92 -6.54 18.79
C ASN A 224 -11.84 -5.30 18.67
N PRO A 225 -11.31 -4.07 18.82
CA PRO A 225 -12.13 -2.84 18.75
C PRO A 225 -12.71 -2.60 17.34
N ASN A 226 -12.15 -3.23 16.31
CA ASN A 226 -12.59 -3.08 14.93
C ASN A 226 -13.63 -4.14 14.51
N LYS A 227 -13.99 -5.07 15.40
CA LYS A 227 -15.09 -6.02 15.15
C LYS A 227 -16.31 -5.64 16.00
N PRO A 228 -17.50 -5.49 15.40
CA PRO A 228 -18.70 -5.24 16.18
C PRO A 228 -19.00 -6.45 17.07
N LYS A 229 -19.34 -6.20 18.33
CA LYS A 229 -19.79 -7.22 19.27
C LYS A 229 -21.25 -7.56 18.98
N ILE A 230 -21.49 -8.58 18.15
CA ILE A 230 -22.85 -9.06 17.86
C ILE A 230 -23.36 -9.80 19.10
N ARG A 231 -24.29 -9.21 19.85
CA ARG A 231 -25.04 -9.96 20.87
C ARG A 231 -25.98 -10.91 20.15
N GLN A 232 -25.89 -12.21 20.43
CA GLN A 232 -26.83 -13.18 19.88
C GLN A 232 -28.27 -12.78 20.28
N PRO A 233 -29.25 -12.91 19.38
CA PRO A 233 -30.64 -12.66 19.75
C PRO A 233 -31.05 -13.64 20.85
N ILE A 234 -31.71 -13.12 21.88
CA ILE A 234 -32.35 -13.93 22.91
C ILE A 234 -33.45 -14.71 22.21
N ILE A 235 -33.21 -16.00 21.94
CA ILE A 235 -34.26 -16.92 21.53
C ILE A 235 -35.13 -17.12 22.78
N GLN A 236 -36.23 -16.40 22.88
CA GLN A 236 -37.29 -16.75 23.82
C GLN A 236 -37.99 -17.99 23.25
N GLU A 237 -37.75 -19.16 23.86
CA GLU A 237 -38.59 -20.31 23.59
C GLU A 237 -40.02 -20.00 24.06
N PRO A 238 -41.05 -20.28 23.24
CA PRO A 238 -42.43 -20.10 23.66
C PRO A 238 -42.80 -21.11 24.76
N GLU A 239 -43.43 -20.61 25.83
CA GLU A 239 -44.02 -21.40 26.93
C GLU A 239 -45.11 -22.37 26.47
#